data_AF-A0A820C3L6-F1
#
_entry.id   AF-A0A820C3L6-F1
#
_cell.length_a   1.000
_cell.length_b   1.000
_cell.length_c   1.000
_cell.angle_alpha   90.00
_cell.angle_beta   90.00
_cell.angle_gamma   90.00
#
_symmetry.space_group_name_H-M   'P 1'
#
loop_
_entity.id
_entity.type
_entity.pdbx_description
1 polymer ?
#
loop_
_entity_poly.entity_id
_entity_poly.type
_entity_poly.pdbx_seq_one_letter_code
_entity_poly.pdbx_strand_id
1 'polypeptide(L)'
;MYILVCTDYVTKWFEEKTLARATEQSIVNFLFEYIFTRFGVPREIVTDQGAQFTSKLVSGIVEKYKIKHRKSCPYHPQANG
;
A
#
# COMPACT_ATOMS: atom_id res chain seq x y z
N MET A 1 -1.97 -1.58 17.91
CA MET A 1 -3.08 -1.54 16.95
C MET A 1 -2.63 -0.72 15.76
N TYR A 2 -2.76 -1.24 14.54
CA TYR A 2 -2.35 -0.56 13.32
C TYR A 2 -3.58 -0.41 12.42
N ILE A 3 -3.69 0.71 11.72
CA ILE A 3 -4.73 0.91 10.70
C ILE A 3 -3.99 1.11 9.38
N LEU A 4 -4.28 0.25 8.42
CA LEU A 4 -3.79 0.39 7.07
C LEU A 4 -4.87 1.08 6.25
N VAL A 5 -4.52 2.20 5.63
CA VAL A 5 -5.42 3.00 4.80
C VAL A 5 -4.81 3.14 3.42
N CYS A 6 -5.62 2.96 2.39
CA CYS A 6 -5.27 3.26 1.02
C CYS A 6 -6.33 4.16 0.42
N THR A 7 -5.90 5.25 -0.20
CA THR A 7 -6.80 6.22 -0.82
C THR A 7 -6.50 6.28 -2.30
N ASP A 8 -7.52 6.08 -3.13
CA ASP A 8 -7.44 6.36 -4.55
C ASP A 8 -7.25 7.87 -4.76
N TYR A 9 -6.22 8.23 -5.52
CA TYR A 9 -5.81 9.63 -5.65
C TYR A 9 -6.85 10.48 -6.40
N VAL A 10 -7.56 9.90 -7.36
CA VAL A 10 -8.47 10.62 -8.27
C VAL A 10 -9.84 10.80 -7.62
N THR A 11 -10.46 9.69 -7.20
CA THR A 11 -11.81 9.68 -6.63
C THR A 11 -11.83 10.06 -5.16
N LYS A 12 -10.67 10.07 -4.50
CA LYS A 12 -10.54 10.19 -3.04
C LYS A 12 -11.26 9.09 -2.27
N TRP A 13 -11.62 7.98 -2.93
CA TRP A 13 -12.17 6.80 -2.28
C TRP A 13 -11.10 6.13 -1.42
N PHE A 14 -11.44 5.79 -0.17
CA PHE A 14 -10.50 5.14 0.74
C PHE A 14 -10.97 3.74 1.16
N GLU A 15 -10.00 2.86 1.37
CA GLU A 15 -10.16 1.53 1.94
C GLU A 15 -9.33 1.46 3.21
N GLU A 16 -9.93 0.98 4.29
CA GLU A 16 -9.26 0.85 5.58
C GLU A 16 -9.35 -0.57 6.12
N LYS A 17 -8.28 -1.03 6.77
CA LYS A 17 -8.25 -2.31 7.49
C LYS A 17 -7.48 -2.17 8.79
N THR A 18 -8.13 -2.54 9.88
CA THR A 18 -7.47 -2.65 11.18
C THR A 18 -6.64 -3.93 11.23
N LEU A 19 -5.37 -3.78 11.56
CA LEU A 19 -4.42 -4.87 11.70
C LEU A 19 -3.94 -4.97 13.15
N ALA A 20 -3.96 -6.19 13.69
CA ALA A 20 -3.32 -6.47 14.97
C ALA A 20 -1.81 -6.22 14.91
N ARG A 21 -1.18 -6.56 13.76
CA ARG A 21 0.22 -6.30 13.42
C ARG A 21 0.36 -5.93 11.94
N ALA A 22 1.12 -4.88 11.66
CA ALA A 22 1.49 -4.47 10.30
C ALA A 22 2.70 -5.29 9.83
N THR A 23 2.46 -6.51 9.38
CA THR A 23 3.48 -7.38 8.78
C THR A 23 3.41 -7.29 7.25
N GLU A 24 4.46 -7.70 6.58
CA GLU A 24 4.53 -7.73 5.11
C GLU A 24 3.39 -8.54 4.50
N GLN A 25 3.07 -9.68 5.12
CA GLN A 25 1.97 -10.55 4.69
C GLN A 25 0.60 -9.87 4.85
N SER A 26 0.39 -9.12 5.93
CA SER A 26 -0.90 -8.46 6.14
C SER A 26 -1.13 -7.30 5.16
N ILE A 27 -0.06 -6.62 4.74
CA ILE A 27 -0.11 -5.60 3.67
C ILE A 27 -0.46 -6.24 2.33
N VAL A 28 0.18 -7.35 2.00
CA VAL A 28 -0.12 -8.04 0.76
C VAL A 28 -1.53 -8.57 0.71
N ASN A 29 -2.00 -9.19 1.80
CA ASN A 29 -3.38 -9.61 1.88
C ASN A 29 -4.34 -8.42 1.72
N PHE A 30 -4.02 -7.27 2.32
CA PHE A 30 -4.80 -6.06 2.12
C PHE A 30 -4.84 -5.60 0.65
N LEU A 31 -3.68 -5.55 -0.03
CA LEU A 31 -3.63 -5.17 -1.44
C LEU A 31 -4.46 -6.10 -2.32
N PHE A 32 -4.41 -7.42 -2.08
CA PHE A 32 -5.23 -8.35 -2.85
C PHE A 32 -6.72 -8.23 -2.52
N GLU A 33 -7.08 -8.29 -1.25
CA GLU A 33 -8.48 -8.39 -0.79
C GLU A 33 -9.27 -7.09 -0.97
N TYR A 34 -8.64 -5.94 -0.81
CA TYR A 34 -9.31 -4.64 -0.79
C TYR A 34 -9.03 -3.81 -2.03
N ILE A 35 -7.87 -3.99 -2.68
CA ILE A 35 -7.49 -3.20 -3.85
C ILE A 35 -7.68 -3.99 -5.14
N PHE A 36 -6.98 -5.11 -5.32
CA PHE A 36 -6.90 -5.80 -6.61
C PHE A 36 -8.22 -6.46 -7.01
N THR A 37 -8.92 -7.07 -6.06
CA THR A 37 -10.23 -7.70 -6.31
C THR A 37 -11.34 -6.69 -6.60
N ARG A 38 -11.25 -5.47 -6.02
CA ARG A 38 -12.32 -4.46 -6.09
C ARG A 38 -12.12 -3.45 -7.21
N PHE A 39 -10.89 -2.99 -7.40
CA PHE A 39 -10.52 -1.93 -8.35
C PHE A 39 -9.61 -2.42 -9.48
N GLY A 40 -9.14 -3.67 -9.40
CA GLY A 40 -8.10 -4.18 -10.28
C GLY A 40 -6.69 -3.81 -9.81
N VAL A 41 -5.70 -4.18 -10.61
CA VAL A 41 -4.29 -3.92 -10.29
C VAL A 41 -3.98 -2.43 -10.54
N PRO A 42 -3.56 -1.67 -9.52
CA PRO A 42 -3.23 -0.26 -9.68
C PRO A 42 -1.96 -0.10 -10.52
N ARG A 43 -1.88 0.99 -11.27
CA ARG A 43 -0.67 1.32 -12.05
C ARG A 43 0.49 1.76 -11.16
N GLU A 44 0.18 2.41 -10.04
CA GLU A 44 1.16 2.98 -9.13
C GLU A 44 0.64 2.93 -7.69
N ILE A 45 1.54 2.67 -6.75
CA ILE A 45 1.29 2.71 -5.30
C ILE A 45 2.33 3.64 -4.69
N VAL A 46 1.87 4.55 -3.82
CA VAL A 46 2.73 5.42 -3.02
C VAL A 46 2.64 4.98 -1.56
N THR A 47 3.77 4.68 -0.93
CA THR A 47 3.83 4.36 0.51
C THR A 47 4.90 5.18 1.20
N ASP A 48 4.86 5.24 2.53
CA ASP A 48 6.03 5.66 3.30
C ASP A 48 7.19 4.63 3.19
N GLN A 49 8.34 4.98 3.76
CA GLN A 49 9.53 4.12 3.82
C GLN A 49 9.52 3.11 4.96
N GLY A 50 8.35 2.82 5.55
CA GLY A 50 8.20 1.79 6.56
C GLY A 50 8.70 0.43 6.07
N ALA A 51 9.42 -0.29 6.94
CA ALA A 51 10.01 -1.60 6.64
C ALA A 51 8.98 -2.61 6.09
N GLN A 52 7.73 -2.48 6.55
CA GLN A 52 6.61 -3.30 6.12
C GLN A 52 6.26 -3.14 4.63
N PHE A 53 6.53 -1.97 4.02
CA PHE A 53 6.28 -1.69 2.60
C PHE A 53 7.53 -1.86 1.73
N THR A 54 8.73 -1.78 2.32
CA THR A 54 10.00 -1.94 1.59
C THR A 54 10.48 -3.38 1.56
N SER A 55 9.66 -4.32 2.03
CA SER A 55 10.06 -5.71 2.10
C SER A 55 10.20 -6.39 0.76
N LYS A 56 10.95 -7.50 0.76
CA LYS A 56 11.14 -8.33 -0.44
C LYS A 56 9.81 -8.89 -0.96
N LEU A 57 8.90 -9.22 -0.06
CA LEU A 57 7.60 -9.81 -0.41
C LEU A 57 6.72 -8.77 -1.14
N VAL A 58 6.62 -7.55 -0.60
CA VAL A 58 5.89 -6.45 -1.24
C VAL A 58 6.54 -6.08 -2.57
N SER A 59 7.87 -5.95 -2.59
CA SER A 59 8.64 -5.63 -3.81
C SER A 59 8.42 -6.67 -4.92
N GLY A 60 8.42 -7.96 -4.59
CA GLY A 60 8.21 -9.04 -5.56
C GLY A 60 6.80 -9.04 -6.16
N ILE A 61 5.78 -8.65 -5.39
CA ILE A 61 4.41 -8.48 -5.91
C ILE A 61 4.31 -7.26 -6.81
N VAL A 62 4.85 -6.13 -6.38
CA VAL A 62 4.91 -4.91 -7.20
C VAL A 62 5.57 -5.20 -8.55
N GLU A 63 6.69 -5.91 -8.56
CA GLU A 63 7.38 -6.31 -9.78
C GLU A 63 6.55 -7.29 -10.64
N LYS A 64 5.99 -8.34 -10.02
CA LYS A 64 5.17 -9.35 -10.70
C LYS A 64 3.97 -8.74 -11.43
N TYR A 65 3.31 -7.76 -10.81
CA TYR A 65 2.15 -7.08 -11.36
C TYR A 65 2.52 -5.80 -12.14
N LYS A 66 3.81 -5.50 -12.30
CA LYS A 66 4.33 -4.30 -12.99
C LYS A 66 3.77 -2.99 -12.44
N ILE A 67 3.54 -2.97 -11.14
CA ILE A 67 3.08 -1.80 -10.40
C ILE A 67 4.29 -0.89 -10.19
N LYS A 68 4.12 0.43 -10.35
CA LYS A 68 5.15 1.38 -9.95
C LYS A 68 5.04 1.62 -8.45
N HIS A 69 6.07 1.33 -7.68
CA HIS A 69 6.09 1.65 -6.25
C HIS A 69 6.94 2.89 -6.00
N ARG A 70 6.28 3.99 -5.61
CA ARG A 70 6.95 5.20 -5.14
C ARG A 70 6.97 5.21 -3.62
N LYS A 71 8.13 5.55 -3.07
CA LYS A 71 8.30 5.71 -1.63
C LYS A 71 8.38 7.20 -1.31
N SER A 72 7.52 7.68 -0.43
CA SER A 72 7.58 9.07 0.02
C SER A 72 8.84 9.30 0.87
N CYS A 73 9.35 10.53 0.88
CA CYS A 73 10.52 10.87 1.68
C CYS A 73 10.18 10.78 3.18
N PRO A 74 11.10 10.33 4.06
CA PRO A 74 10.81 10.08 5.47
C PRO A 74 10.43 11.36 6.26
N TYR A 75 10.68 12.53 5.66
CA TYR A 75 10.63 13.85 6.31
C TYR A 75 9.63 14.82 5.66
N HIS A 76 8.62 14.33 4.94
CA HIS A 76 7.53 15.17 4.41
C HIS A 76 6.15 14.58 4.72
N PRO A 77 5.57 14.87 5.91
CA PRO A 77 4.22 14.43 6.28
C PRO A 77 3.12 14.92 5.32
N GLN A 78 3.41 15.95 4.51
CA GLN A 78 2.49 16.52 3.53
C GLN A 78 2.32 15.69 2.25
N ALA A 79 3.08 14.60 2.06
CA ALA A 79 2.92 13.74 0.89
C ALA A 79 1.78 12.69 1.04
N ASN A 80 1.20 12.58 2.23
CA ASN A 80 0.13 11.63 2.56
C ASN A 80 -1.21 12.36 2.88
N GLY A 81 -1.60 13.33 2.04
CA GLY A 81 -2.86 14.10 2.15
C GLY A 81 -3.80 13.87 0.97
#